data_AF-A0A846E9C3-F1
#
_entry.id   AF-A0A846E9C3-F1
#
_cell.length_a   1.000
_cell.length_b   1.000
_cell.length_c   1.000
_cell.angle_alpha   90.00
_cell.angle_beta   90.00
_cell.angle_gamma   90.00
#
_symmetry.space_group_name_H-M   'P 1'
#
loop_
_entity.id
_entity.type
_entity.pdbx_description
1 polymer ?
#
loop_
_entity_poly.entity_id
_entity_poly.type
_entity_poly.pdbx_seq_one_letter_code
_entity_poly.pdbx_strand_id
1 'polypeptide(L)'
;MNQLTGFLYARPSLFEGVARLIDFGNTLQVYNSSLSPEQADFLALASDWYVVGEDIKEAMNQYHYVRLQATNDLLREAHEAIMAGIEE
;
A
#
# COMPACT_ATOMS: atom_id res chain seq x y z
N MET A 1 3.17 10.23 -0.18
CA MET A 1 2.55 9.71 1.06
C MET A 1 1.29 8.97 0.70
N ASN A 2 1.00 7.88 1.39
CA ASN A 2 -0.25 7.14 1.24
C ASN A 2 -1.43 8.06 1.65
N GLN A 3 -2.53 8.03 0.89
CA GLN A 3 -3.78 8.74 1.21
C GLN A 3 -4.30 8.35 2.61
N LEU A 4 -4.05 7.10 3.02
CA LEU A 4 -4.50 6.50 4.27
C LEU A 4 -3.73 7.01 5.50
N THR A 5 -2.47 7.45 5.34
CA THR A 5 -1.62 7.89 6.46
C THR A 5 -1.48 9.41 6.55
N GLY A 6 -1.82 10.13 5.49
CA GLY A 6 -1.56 11.57 5.34
C GLY A 6 -2.75 12.49 5.62
N PHE A 7 -3.91 11.97 6.05
CA PHE A 7 -5.16 12.74 6.03
C PHE A 7 -5.25 13.83 7.09
N LEU A 8 -4.63 13.66 8.27
CA LEU A 8 -4.53 14.72 9.31
C LEU A 8 -3.26 15.58 9.21
N TYR A 9 -2.41 15.32 8.22
CA TYR A 9 -1.22 16.13 8.00
C TYR A 9 -1.55 17.28 7.06
N ALA A 10 -1.20 18.51 7.48
CA ALA A 10 -1.19 19.63 6.57
C ALA A 10 -0.30 19.29 5.37
N ARG A 11 -0.78 19.61 4.16
CA ARG A 11 -0.05 19.40 2.91
C ARG A 11 0.51 20.75 2.44
N PRO A 12 1.72 21.15 2.90
CA PRO A 12 2.26 22.45 2.59
C PRO A 12 2.49 22.61 1.09
N SER A 13 2.26 23.82 0.58
CA SER A 13 2.60 24.18 -0.80
C SER A 13 3.55 25.39 -0.86
N LEU A 14 4.24 25.54 -1.98
CA LEU A 14 5.17 26.66 -2.19
C LEU A 14 4.47 28.02 -2.03
N PHE A 15 3.30 28.19 -2.65
CA PHE A 15 2.54 29.43 -2.62
C PHE A 15 2.00 29.74 -1.22
N GLU A 16 1.54 28.72 -0.50
CA GLU A 16 1.14 28.85 0.91
C GLU A 16 2.34 29.31 1.77
N GLY A 17 3.52 28.74 1.55
CA GLY A 17 4.76 29.16 2.23
C GLY A 17 5.11 30.63 1.98
N VAL A 18 4.98 31.11 0.74
CA VAL A 18 5.22 32.52 0.40
C VAL A 18 4.16 33.44 1.04
N ALA A 19 2.89 33.04 1.01
CA ALA A 19 1.81 33.82 1.60
C ALA A 19 1.96 33.99 3.12
N ARG A 20 2.52 32.98 3.81
CA ARG A 20 2.84 33.04 5.25
C ARG A 20 3.84 34.15 5.63
N LEU A 21 4.68 34.62 4.71
CA LEU A 21 5.65 35.69 4.99
C LEU A 21 5.00 37.06 5.24
N ILE A 22 3.76 37.25 4.77
CA ILE A 22 3.01 38.50 4.90
C ILE A 22 1.71 38.34 5.69
N ASP A 23 1.43 37.14 6.20
CA ASP A 23 0.27 36.82 7.05
C ASP A 23 0.52 37.20 8.52
N PHE A 24 0.68 38.50 8.78
CA PHE A 24 0.83 39.03 10.15
C PHE A 24 -0.42 38.80 11.02
N GLY A 25 -1.56 38.46 10.40
CA GLY A 25 -2.82 38.15 11.07
C GLY A 25 -2.98 36.68 11.48
N ASN A 26 -2.02 35.80 11.15
CA ASN A 26 -2.07 34.37 11.44
C ASN A 26 -3.34 33.67 10.90
N THR A 27 -3.83 34.12 9.76
CA THR A 27 -5.06 33.60 9.12
C THR A 27 -4.83 32.34 8.29
N LEU A 28 -3.57 32.05 7.94
CA LEU A 28 -3.18 30.90 7.10
C LEU A 28 -2.72 29.68 7.92
N GLN A 29 -2.67 29.77 9.25
CA GLN A 29 -2.31 28.64 10.13
C GLN A 29 -3.51 27.68 10.31
N VAL A 30 -3.79 26.89 9.29
CA VAL A 30 -4.87 25.89 9.29
C VAL A 30 -4.29 24.48 9.29
N TYR A 31 -4.81 23.62 10.16
CA TYR A 31 -4.47 22.20 10.24
C TYR A 31 -5.63 21.36 9.73
N ASN A 32 -5.33 20.16 9.20
CA ASN A 32 -6.37 19.18 8.95
C ASN A 32 -6.91 18.69 10.30
N SER A 33 -8.24 18.56 10.42
CA SER A 33 -8.90 18.12 11.63
C SER A 33 -9.95 17.06 11.32
N SER A 34 -10.20 16.21 12.32
CA SER A 34 -11.37 15.34 12.38
C SER A 34 -12.46 15.99 13.23
N LEU A 35 -13.71 15.54 13.07
CA LEU A 35 -14.86 16.05 13.83
C LEU A 35 -14.75 15.74 15.33
N SER A 36 -14.08 14.64 15.67
CA SER A 36 -13.78 14.28 17.07
C SER A 36 -12.47 13.47 17.16
N PRO A 37 -11.84 13.39 18.35
CA PRO A 37 -10.69 12.52 18.59
C PRO A 37 -10.99 11.05 18.27
N GLU A 38 -12.16 10.56 18.64
CA GLU A 38 -12.57 9.17 18.39
C GLU A 38 -12.67 8.86 16.90
N GLN A 39 -13.11 9.84 16.09
CA GLN A 39 -13.11 9.70 14.63
C GLN A 39 -11.68 9.63 14.09
N ALA A 40 -10.77 10.48 14.59
CA ALA A 40 -9.38 10.48 14.16
C ALA A 40 -8.73 9.10 14.43
N ASP A 41 -8.91 8.58 15.64
CA ASP A 41 -8.37 7.28 16.05
C ASP A 41 -8.97 6.14 15.23
N PHE A 42 -10.29 6.16 15.00
CA PHE A 42 -10.95 5.16 14.17
C PHE A 42 -10.40 5.16 12.73
N LEU A 43 -10.27 6.33 12.11
CA LEU A 43 -9.77 6.45 10.73
C LEU A 43 -8.31 6.02 10.62
N ALA A 44 -7.48 6.33 11.63
CA ALA A 44 -6.10 5.89 11.69
C ALA A 44 -6.01 4.36 11.80
N LEU A 45 -6.71 3.76 12.76
CA LEU A 45 -6.72 2.30 12.94
C LEU A 45 -7.28 1.56 11.72
N ALA A 46 -8.37 2.06 11.14
CA ALA A 46 -8.95 1.47 9.93
C ALA A 46 -7.97 1.52 8.74
N SER A 47 -7.22 2.61 8.62
CA SER A 47 -6.18 2.77 7.60
C SER A 47 -5.03 1.78 7.80
N ASP A 48 -4.55 1.61 9.03
CA ASP A 48 -3.49 0.66 9.34
C ASP A 48 -3.91 -0.78 9.02
N TRP A 49 -5.13 -1.17 9.41
CA TRP A 49 -5.67 -2.49 9.10
C TRP A 49 -5.89 -2.72 7.60
N TYR A 50 -6.29 -1.68 6.87
CA TYR A 50 -6.42 -1.79 5.41
C TYR A 50 -5.07 -2.08 4.75
N VAL A 51 -4.00 -1.38 5.17
CA VAL A 51 -2.65 -1.61 4.64
C VAL A 51 -2.17 -3.02 4.98
N VAL A 52 -2.31 -3.45 6.24
CA VAL A 52 -1.97 -4.83 6.65
C VAL A 52 -2.74 -5.86 5.84
N GLY A 53 -4.03 -5.62 5.56
CA GLY A 53 -4.85 -6.51 4.75
C GLY A 53 -4.35 -6.63 3.30
N GLU A 54 -4.00 -5.52 2.66
CA GLU A 54 -3.42 -5.54 1.31
C GLU A 54 -2.05 -6.23 1.28
N ASP A 55 -1.20 -6.02 2.29
CA ASP A 55 0.11 -6.69 2.39
C ASP A 55 -0.05 -8.21 2.53
N ILE A 56 -0.99 -8.67 3.36
CA ILE A 56 -1.29 -10.11 3.52
C ILE A 56 -1.79 -10.70 2.19
N LYS A 57 -2.74 -10.01 1.54
CA LYS A 57 -3.30 -10.44 0.25
C LYS A 57 -2.21 -10.55 -0.82
N GLU A 58 -1.31 -9.57 -0.89
CA GLU A 58 -0.19 -9.58 -1.82
C GLU A 58 0.75 -10.75 -1.54
N ALA A 59 1.12 -10.99 -0.28
CA ALA A 59 1.95 -12.13 0.11
C ALA A 59 1.31 -13.48 -0.26
N MET A 60 -0.01 -13.61 -0.07
CA MET A 60 -0.75 -14.82 -0.47
C MET A 60 -0.74 -15.02 -1.99
N ASN A 61 -0.94 -13.96 -2.76
CA ASN A 61 -0.90 -14.01 -4.23
C ASN A 61 0.49 -14.39 -4.74
N GLN A 62 1.54 -13.80 -4.18
CA GLN A 62 2.93 -14.12 -4.53
C GLN A 62 3.26 -15.58 -4.23
N TYR A 63 2.88 -16.07 -3.04
CA TYR A 63 3.07 -17.48 -2.69
C TYR A 63 2.33 -18.41 -3.67
N HIS A 64 1.06 -18.10 -3.98
CA HIS A 64 0.27 -18.88 -4.91
C HIS A 64 0.90 -18.93 -6.31
N TYR A 65 1.39 -17.80 -6.81
CA TYR A 65 2.09 -17.70 -8.10
C TYR A 65 3.36 -18.55 -8.13
N VAL A 66 4.23 -18.40 -7.13
CA VAL A 66 5.48 -19.17 -7.02
C VAL A 66 5.21 -20.67 -6.95
N ARG A 67 4.21 -21.09 -6.15
CA ARG A 67 3.83 -22.50 -6.03
C ARG A 67 3.36 -23.09 -7.36
N LEU A 68 2.52 -22.37 -8.08
CA LEU A 68 2.02 -22.79 -9.40
C LEU A 68 3.15 -22.91 -10.40
N GLN A 69 4.05 -21.93 -10.45
CA GLN A 69 5.20 -21.94 -11.33
C GLN A 69 6.07 -23.18 -11.08
N ALA A 70 6.46 -23.42 -9.82
CA ALA A 70 7.27 -24.59 -9.47
C ALA A 70 6.60 -25.92 -9.83
N THR A 71 5.28 -26.02 -9.66
CA THR A 71 4.53 -27.23 -10.02
C THR A 71 4.51 -27.45 -11.53
N ASN A 72 4.29 -26.40 -12.31
CA ASN A 72 4.28 -26.47 -13.77
C ASN A 72 5.67 -26.82 -14.32
N ASP A 73 6.74 -26.26 -13.75
CA ASP A 73 8.11 -26.57 -14.14
C ASP A 73 8.43 -28.05 -13.91
N LEU A 74 8.07 -28.58 -12.73
CA LEU A 74 8.26 -30.00 -12.41
C LEU A 74 7.45 -30.92 -13.34
N LEU A 75 6.20 -30.57 -13.65
CA LEU A 75 5.36 -31.34 -14.57
C LEU A 75 5.94 -31.36 -15.99
N ARG A 76 6.49 -30.22 -16.44
CA ARG A 76 7.14 -30.11 -17.75
C ARG A 76 8.40 -30.98 -17.79
N GLU A 77 9.27 -30.90 -16.78
CA GLU A 77 10.48 -31.73 -16.69
C GLU A 77 10.14 -33.22 -16.68
N ALA A 78 9.13 -33.63 -15.91
CA ALA A 78 8.68 -35.02 -15.89
C ALA A 78 8.15 -35.47 -17.26
N HIS A 79 7.38 -34.63 -17.95
CA HIS A 79 6.89 -34.92 -19.29
C HIS A 79 8.03 -35.09 -20.29
N GLU A 80 8.99 -34.17 -20.31
CA GLU A 80 10.17 -34.23 -21.18
C GLU A 80 10.99 -35.51 -20.95
N ALA A 81 11.21 -35.89 -19.68
CA ALA A 81 11.92 -37.11 -19.33
C ALA A 81 11.21 -38.40 -19.78
N ILE A 82 9.88 -38.44 -19.65
CA ILE A 82 9.07 -39.58 -20.11
C ILE A 82 9.14 -39.71 -21.63
N MET A 83 9.00 -38.60 -22.36
CA MET A 83 9.06 -38.62 -23.82
C MET A 83 10.43 -39.07 -24.32
N ALA A 84 11.52 -38.56 -23.73
CA ALA A 84 12.87 -38.97 -24.08
C ALA A 84 13.11 -40.48 -23.89
N GLY A 85 12.60 -41.07 -22.80
CA GLY A 85 12.74 -42.50 -22.53
C GLY A 85 11.81 -43.41 -23.37
N ILE A 86 10.82 -42.85 -24.06
CA ILE A 86 9.97 -43.59 -25.03
C ILE A 86 10.62 -43.59 -26.42
N GLU A 87 11.45 -42.59 -26.71
CA GLU A 87 12.16 -42.46 -28.00
C GLU A 87 13.47 -43.27 -28.08
N GLU A 88 13.98 -43.78 -26.95
CA GLU A 88 15.10 -44.77 -26.86
C GLU A 88 14.62 -46.22 -26.99
#